data_AF-A0A518JUK0-F1
#
_entry.id   AF-A0A518JUK0-F1
#
_cell.length_a   1.000
_cell.length_b   1.000
_cell.length_c   1.000
_cell.angle_alpha   90.00
_cell.angle_beta   90.00
_cell.angle_gamma   90.00
#
_symmetry.space_group_name_H-M   'P 1'
#
loop_
_entity.id
_entity.type
_entity.pdbx_description
1 polymer ?
#
loop_
_entity_poly.entity_id
_entity_poly.type
_entity_poly.pdbx_seq_one_letter_code
_entity_poly.pdbx_strand_id
1 'polypeptide(L)'
;MVILSIVLAGCGRSDQITSYTIPTTVPEALVQQDRMLGGIVPATEKVWFYKLVADVDSVAAIEDGFKKWIQQLKYENGAPQLDVPDDWKRIAPGMMQHAKFQIPAGERMIEMSVAELGNSGDWDEQVVANVNRWRGQMALPPDTDKYAGGEALQVENPPSDAQPIWVSLDGVFKSGPSMGGRPPMAGAASMPSPATPPAAAAKAPEPKYAFELPEGWTEGRAGGMRLAAFDVATEEGSAEVTLIEAGGDTQANIGMWVSQVNPKSKPDDAAAVLEAGEEITVMGITGTRFRLYGEEGGEKAIDVTMVPLQGGSSLFIKMTGAPAAVKAADPSLTEFLGTIKTAANG
;
A
#
# COMPACT_ATOMS: atom_id res chain seq x y z
N MET A 1 49.91 68.73 36.31
CA MET A 1 48.86 67.78 36.75
C MET A 1 48.42 67.03 35.51
N VAL A 2 48.89 65.79 35.32
CA VAL A 2 48.54 64.94 34.18
C VAL A 2 47.71 63.79 34.73
N ILE A 3 46.51 63.62 34.17
CA ILE A 3 45.52 62.61 34.54
C ILE A 3 45.83 61.34 33.74
N LEU A 4 46.01 60.23 34.43
CA LEU A 4 46.13 58.89 33.83
C LEU A 4 44.96 58.04 34.35
N SER A 5 43.95 57.85 33.50
CA SER A 5 42.81 56.95 33.77
C SER A 5 43.07 55.62 33.08
N ILE A 6 43.20 54.56 33.87
CA ILE A 6 43.34 53.17 33.42
C ILE A 6 41.94 52.59 33.16
N VAL A 7 41.71 52.11 31.94
CA VAL A 7 40.53 51.33 31.55
C VAL A 7 40.86 49.85 31.76
N LEU A 8 40.06 49.14 32.56
CA LEU A 8 40.08 47.68 32.63
C LEU A 8 38.77 47.12 32.08
N ALA A 9 38.95 46.23 31.11
CA ALA A 9 37.96 45.65 30.22
C ALA A 9 37.00 44.67 30.93
N GLY A 10 35.79 44.58 30.40
CA GLY A 10 34.73 43.70 30.89
C GLY A 10 34.97 42.22 30.59
N CYS A 11 34.67 41.38 31.58
CA CYS A 11 34.44 39.95 31.39
C CYS A 11 32.94 39.73 31.21
N GLY A 12 32.46 39.70 29.97
CA GLY A 12 31.15 39.12 29.65
C GLY A 12 31.21 37.61 29.89
N ARG A 13 30.36 37.10 30.78
CA ARG A 13 30.14 35.65 30.91
C ARG A 13 29.57 35.16 29.58
N SER A 14 30.28 34.22 28.95
CA SER A 14 29.85 33.52 27.74
C SER A 14 28.52 32.80 27.99
N ASP A 15 27.61 32.93 27.03
CA ASP A 15 26.35 32.18 26.99
C ASP A 15 26.63 30.69 27.18
N GLN A 16 26.11 30.12 28.27
CA GLN A 16 26.16 28.68 28.47
C GLN A 16 25.19 28.04 27.48
N ILE A 17 25.73 27.37 26.46
CA ILE A 17 24.93 26.52 25.56
C ILE A 17 24.28 25.45 26.43
N THR A 18 22.99 25.61 26.67
CA THR A 18 22.22 24.63 27.43
C THR A 18 21.75 23.57 26.44
N SER A 19 22.45 22.44 26.43
CA SER A 19 22.06 21.25 25.67
C SER A 19 20.84 20.64 26.33
N TYR A 20 19.66 20.80 25.74
CA TYR A 20 18.45 20.08 26.16
C TYR A 20 18.29 18.84 25.30
N THR A 21 18.41 17.66 25.93
CA THR A 21 17.99 16.40 25.31
C THR A 21 16.48 16.29 25.45
N ILE A 22 15.75 16.57 24.38
CA ILE A 22 14.31 16.34 24.31
C ILE A 22 14.11 14.83 24.14
N PRO A 23 13.36 14.14 25.02
CA PRO A 23 13.00 12.74 24.80
C PRO A 23 12.25 12.60 23.48
N THR A 24 12.78 11.81 22.55
CA THR A 24 12.15 11.56 21.23
C THR A 24 10.97 10.58 21.30
N THR A 25 10.65 10.08 22.50
CA THR A 25 9.50 9.20 22.72
C THR A 25 8.27 10.05 23.02
N VAL A 26 7.27 9.98 22.13
CA VAL A 26 5.96 10.60 22.35
C VAL A 26 5.36 10.04 23.65
N PRO A 27 4.95 10.88 24.62
CA PRO A 27 4.26 10.43 25.83
C PRO A 27 3.08 9.51 25.47
N GLU A 28 2.85 8.43 26.22
CA GLU A 28 1.73 7.49 25.95
C GLU A 28 0.37 8.21 25.85
N ALA A 29 0.17 9.29 26.61
CA ALA A 29 -1.03 10.12 26.55
C ALA A 29 -1.23 10.90 25.23
N LEU A 30 -0.19 10.99 24.39
CA LEU A 30 -0.19 11.64 23.08
C LEU A 30 -0.07 10.63 21.94
N VAL A 31 0.02 9.33 22.24
CA VAL A 31 -0.04 8.28 21.22
C VAL A 31 -1.48 8.20 20.73
N GLN A 32 -1.70 8.68 19.49
CA GLN A 32 -2.99 8.59 18.84
C GLN A 32 -3.39 7.12 18.74
N GLN A 33 -4.53 6.79 19.33
CA GLN A 33 -5.14 5.47 19.25
C GLN A 33 -5.97 5.40 17.98
N ASP A 34 -5.80 4.31 17.26
CA ASP A 34 -6.62 3.93 16.12
C ASP A 34 -7.59 2.84 16.55
N ARG A 35 -8.73 2.76 15.86
CA ARG A 35 -9.65 1.63 15.93
C ARG A 35 -9.74 0.95 14.57
N MET A 36 -9.67 -0.37 14.59
CA MET A 36 -9.98 -1.20 13.43
C MET A 36 -11.33 -1.87 13.65
N LEU A 37 -12.24 -1.69 12.68
CA LEU A 37 -13.47 -2.47 12.60
C LEU A 37 -13.38 -3.49 11.47
N GLY A 38 -13.97 -4.65 11.71
CA GLY A 38 -13.94 -5.77 10.79
C GLY A 38 -15.20 -6.64 10.87
N GLY A 39 -15.85 -6.87 9.72
CA GLY A 39 -16.81 -7.96 9.56
C GLY A 39 -16.17 -9.11 8.80
N ILE A 40 -16.29 -10.32 9.32
CA ILE A 40 -15.84 -11.57 8.68
C ILE A 40 -17.07 -12.44 8.42
N VAL A 41 -17.45 -12.59 7.15
CA VAL A 41 -18.65 -13.33 6.75
C VAL A 41 -18.28 -14.53 5.88
N PRO A 42 -18.47 -15.77 6.38
CA PRO A 42 -18.14 -16.97 5.61
C PRO A 42 -19.21 -17.26 4.56
N ALA A 43 -18.76 -17.50 3.32
CA ALA A 43 -19.51 -18.18 2.27
C ALA A 43 -18.95 -19.61 2.08
N THR A 44 -19.57 -20.42 1.22
CA THR A 44 -19.16 -21.83 1.02
C THR A 44 -17.70 -21.99 0.62
N GLU A 45 -17.24 -21.23 -0.38
CA GLU A 45 -15.87 -21.34 -0.91
C GLU A 45 -14.96 -20.18 -0.50
N LYS A 46 -15.55 -19.09 -0.02
CA LYS A 46 -14.85 -17.82 0.25
C LYS A 46 -15.22 -17.27 1.61
N VAL A 47 -14.40 -16.36 2.12
CA VAL A 47 -14.65 -15.56 3.31
C VAL A 47 -14.57 -14.10 2.90
N TRP A 48 -15.63 -13.35 3.22
CA TRP A 48 -15.72 -11.92 2.97
C TRP A 48 -15.24 -11.12 4.18
N PHE A 49 -14.36 -10.15 3.91
CA PHE A 49 -13.80 -9.27 4.92
C PHE A 49 -14.20 -7.83 4.61
N TYR A 50 -14.86 -7.17 5.54
CA TYR A 50 -15.21 -5.75 5.47
C TYR A 50 -14.40 -5.03 6.53
N LYS A 51 -13.42 -4.21 6.14
CA LYS A 51 -12.44 -3.65 7.08
C LYS A 51 -12.22 -2.16 6.87
N LEU A 52 -12.16 -1.42 7.97
CA LEU A 52 -11.74 -0.02 8.02
C LEU A 52 -10.83 0.23 9.23
N VAL A 53 -10.00 1.26 9.15
CA VAL A 53 -9.14 1.73 10.25
C VAL A 53 -9.06 3.25 10.20
N ALA A 54 -9.25 3.91 11.34
CA ALA A 54 -9.04 5.34 11.51
C ALA A 54 -8.85 5.66 13.01
N ASP A 55 -8.69 6.94 13.35
CA ASP A 55 -8.69 7.37 14.74
C ASP A 55 -9.99 6.96 15.46
N VAL A 56 -9.88 6.66 16.76
CA VAL A 56 -10.99 6.12 17.58
C VAL A 56 -12.26 6.97 17.47
N ASP A 57 -12.14 8.31 17.46
CA ASP A 57 -13.30 9.21 17.42
C ASP A 57 -14.04 9.12 16.08
N SER A 58 -13.30 9.10 14.97
CA SER A 58 -13.88 8.94 13.63
C SER A 58 -14.58 7.60 13.48
N VAL A 59 -13.99 6.53 14.01
CA VAL A 59 -14.59 5.19 13.96
C VAL A 59 -15.84 5.11 14.84
N ALA A 60 -15.80 5.66 16.05
CA ALA A 60 -16.94 5.67 16.96
C ALA A 60 -18.17 6.37 16.34
N ALA A 61 -17.96 7.39 15.50
CA ALA A 61 -19.04 8.09 14.82
C ALA A 61 -19.81 7.24 13.78
N ILE A 62 -19.18 6.20 13.24
CA ILE A 62 -19.75 5.39 12.15
C ILE A 62 -19.96 3.92 12.52
N GLU A 63 -19.48 3.45 13.67
CA GLU A 63 -19.42 2.05 14.06
C GLU A 63 -20.78 1.35 13.95
N ASP A 64 -21.82 1.93 14.55
CA ASP A 64 -23.18 1.37 14.52
C ASP A 64 -23.74 1.28 13.10
N GLY A 65 -23.52 2.33 12.30
CA GLY A 65 -23.97 2.38 10.90
C GLY A 65 -23.25 1.34 10.04
N PHE A 66 -21.92 1.22 10.22
CA PHE A 66 -21.10 0.25 9.52
C PHE A 66 -21.48 -1.18 9.90
N LYS A 67 -21.62 -1.49 11.20
CA LYS A 67 -22.06 -2.80 11.68
C LYS A 67 -23.43 -3.13 11.09
N LYS A 68 -24.41 -2.25 11.22
CA LYS A 68 -25.76 -2.43 10.68
C LYS A 68 -25.76 -2.69 9.17
N TRP A 69 -24.95 -1.95 8.41
CA TRP A 69 -24.81 -2.18 6.98
C TRP A 69 -24.38 -3.62 6.66
N ILE A 70 -23.36 -4.16 7.35
CA ILE A 70 -22.95 -5.57 7.16
C ILE A 70 -24.06 -6.54 7.55
N GLN A 71 -24.80 -6.25 8.63
CA GLN A 71 -25.91 -7.11 9.06
C GLN A 71 -27.00 -7.23 7.98
N GLN A 72 -27.21 -6.17 7.18
CA GLN A 72 -28.26 -6.08 6.17
C GLN A 72 -27.81 -6.48 4.76
N LEU A 73 -26.53 -6.82 4.57
CA LEU A 73 -26.00 -7.23 3.28
C LEU A 73 -26.73 -8.47 2.75
N LYS A 74 -27.04 -8.41 1.45
CA LYS A 74 -27.56 -9.55 0.70
C LYS A 74 -26.42 -10.21 -0.06
N TYR A 75 -26.58 -11.49 -0.32
CA TYR A 75 -25.58 -12.26 -1.06
C TYR A 75 -26.26 -12.99 -2.23
N GLU A 76 -25.64 -12.92 -3.39
CA GLU A 76 -26.07 -13.62 -4.60
C GLU A 76 -24.93 -14.54 -5.06
N ASN A 77 -25.21 -15.83 -5.21
CA ASN A 77 -24.21 -16.85 -5.52
C ASN A 77 -22.95 -16.78 -4.61
N GLY A 78 -23.17 -16.44 -3.33
CA GLY A 78 -22.10 -16.31 -2.33
C GLY A 78 -21.31 -15.01 -2.39
N ALA A 79 -21.61 -14.06 -3.29
CA ALA A 79 -20.99 -12.74 -3.37
C ALA A 79 -21.90 -11.64 -2.80
N PRO A 80 -21.37 -10.63 -2.08
CA PRO A 80 -22.18 -9.58 -1.47
C PRO A 80 -22.66 -8.58 -2.52
N GLN A 81 -23.94 -8.22 -2.40
CA GLN A 81 -24.50 -7.06 -3.06
C GLN A 81 -24.17 -5.82 -2.25
N LEU A 82 -23.18 -5.06 -2.71
CA LEU A 82 -22.60 -3.92 -2.01
C LEU A 82 -23.43 -2.64 -2.22
N ASP A 83 -24.69 -2.70 -1.81
CA ASP A 83 -25.59 -1.55 -1.72
C ASP A 83 -25.16 -0.68 -0.53
N VAL A 84 -24.40 0.37 -0.80
CA VAL A 84 -23.88 1.28 0.23
C VAL A 84 -24.79 2.50 0.42
N PRO A 85 -24.77 3.15 1.59
CA PRO A 85 -25.41 4.45 1.80
C PRO A 85 -25.02 5.50 0.74
N ASP A 86 -25.93 6.43 0.43
CA ASP A 86 -25.77 7.44 -0.64
C ASP A 86 -24.53 8.34 -0.46
N ASP A 87 -24.08 8.53 0.77
CA ASP A 87 -22.93 9.34 1.13
C ASP A 87 -21.60 8.58 1.09
N TRP A 88 -21.62 7.26 0.82
CA TRP A 88 -20.43 6.44 0.63
C TRP A 88 -20.02 6.47 -0.84
N LYS A 89 -18.78 6.91 -1.09
CA LYS A 89 -18.25 6.96 -2.45
C LYS A 89 -17.43 5.72 -2.74
N ARG A 90 -17.86 4.91 -3.70
CA ARG A 90 -17.00 3.84 -4.23
C ARG A 90 -15.77 4.44 -4.90
N ILE A 91 -14.60 3.92 -4.56
CA ILE A 91 -13.30 4.29 -5.14
C ILE A 91 -12.58 3.05 -5.66
N ALA A 92 -11.49 3.24 -6.42
CA ALA A 92 -10.72 2.12 -6.96
C ALA A 92 -10.19 1.22 -5.83
N PRO A 93 -10.47 -0.10 -5.86
CA PRO A 93 -9.91 -1.03 -4.89
C PRO A 93 -8.41 -1.23 -5.11
N GLY A 94 -7.68 -1.46 -4.03
CA GLY A 94 -6.29 -1.91 -4.07
C GLY A 94 -6.17 -3.38 -4.46
N MET A 95 -4.94 -3.86 -4.58
CA MET A 95 -4.65 -5.25 -4.90
C MET A 95 -5.20 -6.18 -3.82
N MET A 96 -5.83 -7.28 -4.23
CA MET A 96 -6.56 -8.22 -3.35
C MET A 96 -7.84 -7.67 -2.70
N GLN A 97 -8.28 -6.46 -3.04
CA GLN A 97 -9.58 -5.92 -2.60
C GLN A 97 -10.63 -6.14 -3.70
N HIS A 98 -11.78 -6.66 -3.31
CA HIS A 98 -12.95 -6.76 -4.17
C HIS A 98 -13.61 -5.39 -4.38
N ALA A 99 -13.64 -4.55 -3.35
CA ALA A 99 -14.19 -3.21 -3.42
C ALA A 99 -13.55 -2.28 -2.39
N LYS A 100 -13.65 -0.97 -2.62
CA LYS A 100 -13.18 0.05 -1.68
C LYS A 100 -14.12 1.26 -1.72
N PHE A 101 -14.34 1.86 -0.55
CA PHE A 101 -15.24 2.99 -0.38
C PHE A 101 -14.57 4.05 0.48
N GLN A 102 -14.91 5.29 0.19
CA GLN A 102 -14.61 6.45 0.99
C GLN A 102 -15.90 6.81 1.76
N ILE A 103 -15.81 6.82 3.09
CA ILE A 103 -16.95 6.97 4.02
C ILE A 103 -16.77 8.26 4.82
N PRO A 104 -17.78 9.13 4.92
CA PRO A 104 -17.78 10.25 5.85
C PRO A 104 -17.78 9.77 7.31
N ALA A 105 -16.85 10.29 8.12
CA ALA A 105 -16.72 10.01 9.54
C ALA A 105 -16.49 11.33 10.29
N GLY A 106 -17.58 12.02 10.62
CA GLY A 106 -17.53 13.38 11.15
C GLY A 106 -16.96 14.36 10.13
N GLU A 107 -15.88 15.07 10.49
CA GLU A 107 -15.20 16.01 9.58
C GLU A 107 -14.17 15.34 8.65
N ARG A 108 -13.96 14.02 8.78
CA ARG A 108 -12.98 13.27 8.00
C ARG A 108 -13.66 12.35 7.00
N MET A 109 -12.88 11.96 5.99
CA MET A 109 -13.23 10.84 5.12
C MET A 109 -12.28 9.69 5.45
N ILE A 110 -12.83 8.51 5.68
CA ILE A 110 -12.05 7.29 5.94
C ILE A 110 -12.24 6.29 4.82
N GLU A 111 -11.35 5.31 4.74
CA GLU A 111 -11.43 4.25 3.73
C GLU A 111 -11.89 2.93 4.34
N MET A 112 -12.86 2.30 3.67
CA MET A 112 -13.31 0.94 3.95
C MET A 112 -12.97 0.06 2.75
N SER A 113 -12.52 -1.17 3.02
CA SER A 113 -12.18 -2.16 2.01
C SER A 113 -13.00 -3.43 2.18
N VAL A 114 -13.39 -4.02 1.05
CA VAL A 114 -13.97 -5.37 0.96
C VAL A 114 -12.92 -6.26 0.33
N ALA A 115 -12.59 -7.38 0.95
CA ALA A 115 -11.71 -8.39 0.38
C ALA A 115 -12.35 -9.78 0.46
N GLU A 116 -11.91 -10.68 -0.41
CA GLU A 116 -12.30 -12.09 -0.38
C GLU A 116 -11.05 -12.98 -0.32
N LEU A 117 -11.09 -14.01 0.51
CA LEU A 117 -10.07 -15.07 0.57
C LEU A 117 -10.76 -16.44 0.55
N GLY A 118 -10.02 -17.50 0.24
CA GLY A 118 -10.57 -18.86 0.27
C GLY A 118 -11.02 -19.30 1.67
N ASN A 119 -12.12 -20.04 1.75
CA ASN A 119 -12.57 -20.69 2.97
C ASN A 119 -11.82 -22.02 3.16
N SER A 120 -11.11 -22.18 4.28
CA SER A 120 -10.31 -23.38 4.56
C SER A 120 -11.11 -24.55 5.15
N GLY A 121 -12.39 -24.36 5.46
CA GLY A 121 -13.26 -25.37 6.08
C GLY A 121 -13.11 -25.47 7.61
N ASP A 122 -11.93 -25.22 8.17
CA ASP A 122 -11.76 -25.02 9.62
C ASP A 122 -12.05 -23.55 9.98
N TRP A 123 -13.32 -23.27 10.29
CA TRP A 123 -13.79 -21.91 10.50
C TRP A 123 -13.20 -21.24 11.74
N ASP A 124 -13.22 -21.92 12.89
CA ASP A 124 -12.76 -21.34 14.16
C ASP A 124 -11.25 -21.04 14.10
N GLU A 125 -10.43 -21.95 13.55
CA GLU A 125 -9.00 -21.71 13.35
C GLU A 125 -8.76 -20.56 12.35
N GLN A 126 -9.51 -20.53 11.25
CA GLN A 126 -9.38 -19.49 10.24
C GLN A 126 -9.72 -18.11 10.80
N VAL A 127 -10.76 -17.98 11.63
CA VAL A 127 -11.09 -16.70 12.29
C VAL A 127 -9.97 -16.29 13.24
N VAL A 128 -9.51 -17.18 14.13
CA VAL A 128 -8.43 -16.88 15.08
C VAL A 128 -7.17 -16.41 14.34
N ALA A 129 -6.79 -17.09 13.25
CA ALA A 129 -5.65 -16.71 12.43
C ALA A 129 -5.83 -15.33 11.77
N ASN A 130 -7.03 -15.02 11.26
CA ASN A 130 -7.34 -13.72 10.66
C ASN A 130 -7.33 -12.58 11.68
N VAL A 131 -8.02 -12.76 12.81
CA VAL A 131 -8.12 -11.74 13.87
C VAL A 131 -6.74 -11.48 14.48
N ASN A 132 -5.93 -12.51 14.70
CA ASN A 132 -4.55 -12.32 15.17
C ASN A 132 -3.65 -11.58 14.16
N ARG A 133 -3.88 -11.75 12.85
CA ARG A 133 -3.19 -10.91 11.84
C ARG A 133 -3.59 -9.44 11.96
N TRP A 134 -4.85 -9.15 12.27
CA TRP A 134 -5.35 -7.79 12.49
C TRP A 134 -4.85 -7.19 13.80
N ARG A 135 -4.85 -7.96 14.89
CA ARG A 135 -4.21 -7.58 16.17
C ARG A 135 -2.76 -7.18 15.99
N GLY A 136 -1.99 -7.92 15.19
CA GLY A 136 -0.62 -7.55 14.84
C GLY A 136 -0.49 -6.20 14.10
N GLN A 137 -1.44 -5.85 13.22
CA GLN A 137 -1.49 -4.54 12.57
C GLN A 137 -1.78 -3.41 13.57
N MET A 138 -2.56 -3.71 14.61
CA MET A 138 -2.89 -2.80 15.72
C MET A 138 -1.86 -2.79 16.87
N ALA A 139 -0.71 -3.45 16.68
CA ALA A 139 0.32 -3.61 17.70
C ALA A 139 -0.13 -4.35 18.98
N LEU A 140 -1.17 -5.17 18.89
CA LEU A 140 -1.71 -5.97 19.98
C LEU A 140 -1.05 -7.37 20.03
N PRO A 141 -0.90 -7.98 21.22
CA PRO A 141 -0.46 -9.37 21.33
C PRO A 141 -1.52 -10.31 20.73
N PRO A 142 -1.11 -11.49 20.23
CA PRO A 142 -2.05 -12.49 19.78
C PRO A 142 -2.91 -13.00 20.95
N ASP A 143 -4.10 -13.47 20.62
CA ASP A 143 -5.08 -14.02 21.54
C ASP A 143 -5.47 -15.42 21.07
N THR A 144 -5.58 -16.35 22.03
CA THR A 144 -5.91 -17.76 21.80
C THR A 144 -7.34 -18.08 22.18
N ASP A 145 -8.08 -17.13 22.76
CA ASP A 145 -9.49 -17.28 23.06
C ASP A 145 -10.29 -17.47 21.77
N LYS A 146 -11.52 -17.98 21.92
CA LYS A 146 -12.40 -18.22 20.78
C LYS A 146 -12.58 -16.91 20.00
N TYR A 147 -12.23 -16.95 18.71
CA TYR A 147 -12.21 -15.81 17.78
C TYR A 147 -11.25 -14.66 18.12
N ALA A 148 -10.31 -14.83 19.07
CA ALA A 148 -9.24 -13.88 19.40
C ALA A 148 -9.73 -12.45 19.70
N GLY A 149 -10.87 -12.33 20.40
CA GLY A 149 -11.54 -11.06 20.71
C GLY A 149 -12.63 -10.65 19.73
N GLY A 150 -12.92 -11.47 18.70
CA GLY A 150 -14.08 -11.30 17.85
C GLY A 150 -15.39 -11.75 18.52
N GLU A 151 -16.49 -11.10 18.17
CA GLU A 151 -17.84 -11.37 18.65
C GLU A 151 -18.72 -11.96 17.55
N ALA A 152 -19.78 -12.69 17.91
CA ALA A 152 -20.75 -13.17 16.93
C ALA A 152 -21.48 -11.99 16.26
N LEU A 153 -21.47 -11.95 14.93
CA LEU A 153 -22.21 -11.01 14.11
C LEU A 153 -23.45 -11.69 13.53
N GLN A 154 -24.61 -11.10 13.75
CA GLN A 154 -25.85 -11.55 13.11
C GLN A 154 -26.01 -10.88 11.75
N VAL A 155 -25.99 -11.66 10.67
CA VAL A 155 -26.30 -11.20 9.30
C VAL A 155 -27.68 -11.73 8.93
N GLU A 156 -28.53 -10.90 8.35
CA GLU A 156 -29.93 -11.24 8.03
C GLU A 156 -30.03 -12.32 6.96
N ASN A 157 -29.15 -12.28 5.95
CA ASN A 157 -29.13 -13.21 4.82
C ASN A 157 -27.71 -13.77 4.59
N PRO A 158 -27.17 -14.59 5.51
CA PRO A 158 -25.78 -15.04 5.41
C PRO A 158 -25.59 -15.99 4.23
N PRO A 159 -24.42 -15.98 3.55
CA PRO A 159 -24.14 -16.84 2.40
C PRO A 159 -23.76 -18.28 2.78
N SER A 160 -23.71 -18.61 4.08
CA SER A 160 -23.52 -19.97 4.60
C SER A 160 -24.07 -20.08 6.04
N ASP A 161 -24.10 -21.30 6.58
CA ASP A 161 -24.53 -21.56 7.97
C ASP A 161 -23.45 -21.24 9.03
N ALA A 162 -22.22 -20.93 8.61
CA ALA A 162 -21.14 -20.63 9.54
C ALA A 162 -21.32 -19.23 10.16
N GLN A 163 -21.01 -19.12 11.46
CA GLN A 163 -21.24 -17.90 12.26
C GLN A 163 -20.37 -16.73 11.76
N PRO A 164 -20.94 -15.63 11.24
CA PRO A 164 -20.19 -14.42 10.94
C PRO A 164 -19.64 -13.77 12.20
N ILE A 165 -18.52 -13.06 12.08
CA ILE A 165 -17.78 -12.48 13.22
C ILE A 165 -17.60 -10.97 13.05
N TRP A 166 -17.84 -10.24 14.12
CA TRP A 166 -17.55 -8.83 14.28
C TRP A 166 -16.26 -8.66 15.06
N VAL A 167 -15.41 -7.72 14.64
CA VAL A 167 -14.12 -7.45 15.26
C VAL A 167 -14.01 -5.94 15.47
N SER A 168 -13.71 -5.54 16.70
CA SER A 168 -13.38 -4.15 17.06
C SER A 168 -12.11 -4.18 17.90
N LEU A 169 -11.05 -3.54 17.39
CA LEU A 169 -9.73 -3.55 18.01
C LEU A 169 -9.22 -2.12 18.17
N ASP A 170 -8.91 -1.73 19.41
CA ASP A 170 -8.23 -0.48 19.73
C ASP A 170 -6.73 -0.73 19.87
N GLY A 171 -5.92 0.11 19.25
CA GLY A 171 -4.47 0.02 19.33
C GLY A 171 -3.76 1.08 18.51
N VAL A 172 -2.50 0.82 18.16
CA VAL A 172 -1.70 1.72 17.33
C VAL A 172 -1.53 1.06 15.97
N PHE A 173 -2.11 1.65 14.93
CA PHE A 173 -2.04 1.07 13.60
C PHE A 173 -0.64 1.28 13.00
N LYS A 174 0.08 0.17 12.79
CA LYS A 174 1.36 0.19 12.09
C LYS A 174 1.07 0.28 10.60
N SER A 175 1.26 1.46 9.99
CA SER A 175 1.18 1.61 8.55
C SER A 175 2.22 0.71 7.86
N GLY A 176 1.73 -0.36 7.22
CA GLY A 176 2.52 -1.33 6.48
C GLY A 176 1.62 -2.10 5.51
N PRO A 177 2.16 -2.59 4.38
CA PRO A 177 1.37 -3.35 3.43
C PRO A 177 0.72 -4.53 4.14
N SER A 178 -0.60 -4.65 4.01
CA SER A 178 -1.35 -5.80 4.46
C SER A 178 -0.97 -7.00 3.59
N MET A 179 0.13 -7.66 3.95
CA MET A 179 0.60 -8.90 3.36
C MET A 179 0.96 -9.84 4.50
N GLY A 180 0.40 -11.04 4.47
CA GLY A 180 0.55 -12.08 5.48
C GLY A 180 2.00 -12.28 5.89
N GLY A 181 2.30 -11.94 7.14
CA GLY A 181 3.55 -12.28 7.78
C GLY A 181 3.61 -13.79 8.00
N ARG A 182 4.62 -14.43 7.39
CA ARG A 182 5.13 -15.72 7.85
C ARG A 182 5.43 -15.62 9.36
N PRO A 183 5.20 -16.67 10.16
CA PRO A 183 5.30 -16.57 11.61
C PRO A 183 6.74 -16.24 12.05
N PRO A 184 6.92 -15.39 13.07
CA PRO A 184 8.23 -15.17 13.67
C PRO A 184 8.66 -16.40 14.48
N MET A 185 9.77 -17.02 14.11
CA MET A 185 10.47 -17.97 14.97
C MET A 185 11.11 -17.20 16.13
N ALA A 186 10.49 -17.29 17.31
CA ALA A 186 11.10 -16.87 18.57
C ALA A 186 11.75 -18.09 19.23
N GLY A 187 13.07 -18.07 19.41
CA GLY A 187 13.78 -19.13 20.12
C GLY A 187 15.29 -19.14 19.93
N ALA A 188 15.98 -18.00 20.05
CA ALA A 188 17.43 -17.98 20.20
C ALA A 188 17.78 -18.17 21.69
N ALA A 189 17.78 -19.41 22.15
CA ALA A 189 18.59 -19.83 23.29
C ALA A 189 19.79 -20.60 22.74
N SER A 190 20.99 -20.11 23.07
CA SER A 190 22.29 -20.61 22.61
C SER A 190 22.46 -22.11 22.84
N MET A 191 22.62 -22.88 21.76
CA MET A 191 23.25 -24.20 21.76
C MET A 191 24.08 -24.37 20.46
N PRO A 192 25.17 -25.15 20.48
CA PRO A 192 26.18 -25.13 19.43
C PRO A 192 25.74 -25.81 18.14
N SER A 193 26.23 -25.29 17.01
CA SER A 193 25.94 -25.77 15.66
C SER A 193 26.31 -27.24 15.44
N PRO A 194 25.41 -28.04 14.86
CA PRO A 194 25.78 -29.19 14.04
C PRO A 194 25.94 -28.76 12.58
N ALA A 195 26.92 -29.34 11.89
CA ALA A 195 27.30 -29.02 10.52
C ALA A 195 26.15 -29.18 9.51
N THR A 196 26.07 -28.21 8.59
CA THR A 196 25.13 -28.12 7.47
C THR A 196 25.28 -29.28 6.46
N PRO A 197 24.22 -30.03 6.13
CA PRO A 197 24.14 -30.76 4.87
C PRO A 197 23.81 -29.79 3.73
N PRO A 198 24.37 -29.97 2.50
CA PRO A 198 24.20 -29.00 1.43
C PRO A 198 22.73 -28.86 1.03
N ALA A 199 22.24 -27.62 1.04
CA ALA A 199 20.91 -27.28 0.57
C ALA A 199 20.83 -27.53 -0.95
N ALA A 200 19.89 -28.39 -1.36
CA ALA A 200 19.43 -28.42 -2.74
C ALA A 200 18.78 -27.06 -3.02
N ALA A 201 19.35 -26.32 -3.98
CA ALA A 201 18.81 -25.04 -4.43
C ALA A 201 17.39 -25.22 -4.97
N ALA A 202 16.39 -24.66 -4.28
CA ALA A 202 15.09 -24.43 -4.88
C ALA A 202 15.25 -23.38 -5.98
N LYS A 203 14.95 -23.76 -7.24
CA LYS A 203 15.01 -22.86 -8.39
C LYS A 203 14.06 -21.67 -8.17
N ALA A 204 14.57 -20.46 -8.37
CA ALA A 204 13.74 -19.26 -8.47
C ALA A 204 12.72 -19.42 -9.60
N PRO A 205 11.49 -18.89 -9.46
CA PRO A 205 10.53 -18.88 -10.56
C PRO A 205 11.15 -18.19 -11.79
N GLU A 206 10.93 -18.77 -12.97
CA GLU A 206 11.49 -18.22 -14.20
C GLU A 206 10.90 -16.83 -14.49
N PRO A 207 11.71 -15.87 -14.97
CA PRO A 207 11.24 -14.52 -15.25
C PRO A 207 10.22 -14.54 -16.40
N LYS A 208 9.09 -13.86 -16.22
CA LYS A 208 8.01 -13.79 -17.22
C LYS A 208 8.37 -12.92 -18.43
N TYR A 209 9.28 -11.97 -18.25
CA TYR A 209 9.74 -11.05 -19.27
C TYR A 209 11.27 -11.11 -19.40
N ALA A 210 11.75 -11.00 -20.63
CA ALA A 210 13.16 -10.81 -20.94
C ALA A 210 13.37 -9.39 -21.45
N PHE A 211 14.48 -8.78 -21.09
CA PHE A 211 14.83 -7.40 -21.46
C PHE A 211 16.35 -7.22 -21.43
N GLU A 212 16.83 -6.21 -22.15
CA GLU A 212 18.22 -5.77 -22.12
C GLU A 212 18.28 -4.44 -21.36
N LEU A 213 19.11 -4.37 -20.32
CA LEU A 213 19.23 -3.17 -19.50
C LEU A 213 20.05 -2.09 -20.22
N PRO A 214 19.58 -0.83 -20.27
CA PRO A 214 20.38 0.28 -20.76
C PRO A 214 21.65 0.46 -19.94
N GLU A 215 22.65 1.08 -20.56
CA GLU A 215 23.89 1.42 -19.87
C GLU A 215 23.63 2.31 -18.64
N GLY A 216 24.31 2.00 -17.54
CA GLY A 216 24.20 2.76 -16.29
C GLY A 216 22.99 2.43 -15.40
N TRP A 217 22.09 1.54 -15.84
CA TRP A 217 20.98 1.06 -15.01
C TRP A 217 21.45 -0.10 -14.13
N THR A 218 20.98 -0.14 -12.88
CA THR A 218 21.29 -1.22 -11.95
C THR A 218 20.02 -1.90 -11.46
N GLU A 219 20.11 -3.18 -11.10
CA GLU A 219 18.98 -3.89 -10.50
C GLU A 219 18.59 -3.26 -9.17
N GLY A 220 17.33 -2.85 -9.07
CA GLY A 220 16.71 -2.33 -7.86
C GLY A 220 16.00 -3.44 -7.08
N ARG A 221 15.22 -3.05 -6.07
CA ARG A 221 14.50 -4.01 -5.21
C ARG A 221 13.26 -4.57 -5.91
N ALA A 222 13.43 -5.71 -6.57
CA ALA A 222 12.33 -6.56 -7.07
C ALA A 222 11.64 -7.35 -5.94
N GLY A 223 10.41 -7.80 -6.17
CA GLY A 223 9.62 -8.58 -5.21
C GLY A 223 8.24 -7.99 -4.89
N GLY A 224 7.36 -8.81 -4.32
CA GLY A 224 5.94 -8.47 -4.20
C GLY A 224 5.28 -8.44 -5.58
N MET A 225 4.70 -7.30 -5.96
CA MET A 225 4.09 -7.09 -7.28
C MET A 225 5.07 -6.60 -8.34
N ARG A 226 6.27 -6.18 -7.94
CA ARG A 226 7.33 -5.73 -8.86
C ARG A 226 7.97 -6.95 -9.49
N LEU A 227 7.61 -7.21 -10.74
CA LEU A 227 8.21 -8.25 -11.58
C LEU A 227 9.68 -7.94 -11.86
N ALA A 228 9.99 -6.65 -12.02
CA ALA A 228 11.35 -6.13 -12.06
C ALA A 228 11.38 -4.70 -11.51
N ALA A 229 12.55 -4.28 -11.03
CA ALA A 229 12.81 -2.91 -10.61
C ALA A 229 14.26 -2.54 -10.96
N PHE A 230 14.48 -1.30 -11.40
CA PHE A 230 15.79 -0.79 -11.78
C PHE A 230 16.00 0.61 -11.20
N ASP A 231 17.19 0.85 -10.69
CA ASP A 231 17.65 2.17 -10.31
C ASP A 231 18.34 2.83 -11.51
N VAL A 232 17.94 4.06 -11.80
CA VAL A 232 18.41 4.86 -12.92
C VAL A 232 19.11 6.10 -12.37
N ALA A 233 20.43 6.15 -12.50
CA ALA A 233 21.21 7.32 -12.17
C ALA A 233 21.36 8.22 -13.40
N THR A 234 21.08 9.50 -13.24
CA THR A 234 21.29 10.55 -14.24
C THR A 234 22.16 11.65 -13.65
N GLU A 235 22.71 12.52 -14.49
CA GLU A 235 23.41 13.74 -14.01
C GLU A 235 22.47 14.67 -13.21
N GLU A 236 21.15 14.55 -13.45
CA GLU A 236 20.09 15.36 -12.87
C GLU A 236 19.38 14.70 -11.65
N GLY A 237 19.94 13.59 -11.13
CA GLY A 237 19.42 12.85 -9.98
C GLY A 237 19.06 11.40 -10.29
N SER A 238 18.25 10.78 -9.43
CA SER A 238 17.85 9.37 -9.57
C SER A 238 16.37 9.19 -9.93
N ALA A 239 16.09 8.12 -10.66
CA ALA A 239 14.75 7.61 -10.93
C ALA A 239 14.71 6.09 -10.69
N GLU A 240 13.51 5.56 -10.44
CA GLU A 240 13.26 4.12 -10.32
C GLU A 240 12.33 3.70 -11.48
N VAL A 241 12.67 2.61 -12.16
CA VAL A 241 11.79 1.95 -13.14
C VAL A 241 11.25 0.66 -12.54
N THR A 242 9.95 0.42 -12.67
CA THR A 242 9.29 -0.79 -12.18
C THR A 242 8.43 -1.43 -13.26
N LEU A 243 8.41 -2.76 -13.29
CA LEU A 243 7.51 -3.56 -14.11
C LEU A 243 6.49 -4.23 -13.18
N ILE A 244 5.21 -3.93 -13.37
CA ILE A 244 4.12 -4.47 -12.55
C ILE A 244 2.99 -4.90 -13.48
N GLU A 245 2.51 -6.13 -13.31
CA GLU A 245 1.23 -6.54 -13.90
C GLU A 245 0.09 -6.26 -12.92
N ALA A 246 -0.87 -5.46 -13.35
CA ALA A 246 -2.07 -5.17 -12.58
C ALA A 246 -3.29 -4.99 -13.48
N GLY A 247 -4.47 -5.26 -12.93
CA GLY A 247 -5.75 -4.89 -13.56
C GLY A 247 -6.23 -3.53 -13.06
N GLY A 248 -7.31 -3.04 -13.65
CA GLY A 248 -7.98 -1.82 -13.22
C GLY A 248 -8.41 -0.94 -14.38
N ASP A 249 -9.20 0.08 -14.08
CA ASP A 249 -9.62 1.08 -15.06
C ASP A 249 -8.49 2.05 -15.39
N THR A 250 -8.24 2.29 -16.67
CA THR A 250 -7.14 3.14 -17.15
C THR A 250 -7.29 4.58 -16.67
N GLN A 251 -8.50 5.15 -16.72
CA GLN A 251 -8.75 6.53 -16.30
C GLN A 251 -8.55 6.70 -14.79
N ALA A 252 -8.97 5.71 -13.99
CA ALA A 252 -8.72 5.69 -12.55
C ALA A 252 -7.23 5.60 -12.21
N ASN A 253 -6.48 4.76 -12.93
CA ASN A 253 -5.02 4.65 -12.76
C ASN A 253 -4.31 5.97 -13.10
N ILE A 254 -4.70 6.63 -14.19
CA ILE A 254 -4.19 7.94 -14.58
C ILE A 254 -4.50 8.99 -13.52
N GLY A 255 -5.74 9.05 -13.03
CA GLY A 255 -6.12 9.99 -11.98
C GLY A 255 -5.29 9.84 -10.71
N MET A 256 -4.98 8.60 -10.31
CA MET A 256 -4.08 8.33 -9.19
C MET A 256 -2.64 8.80 -9.46
N TRP A 257 -2.10 8.61 -10.67
CA TRP A 257 -0.75 9.07 -10.99
C TRP A 257 -0.67 10.60 -11.08
N VAL A 258 -1.70 11.23 -11.62
CA VAL A 258 -1.84 12.69 -11.65
C VAL A 258 -1.81 13.25 -10.22
N SER A 259 -2.56 12.67 -9.27
CA SER A 259 -2.54 13.12 -7.88
C SER A 259 -1.21 12.85 -7.15
N GLN A 260 -0.43 11.87 -7.59
CA GLN A 260 0.92 11.62 -7.04
C GLN A 260 1.95 12.65 -7.50
N VAL A 261 1.77 13.19 -8.70
CA VAL A 261 2.70 14.14 -9.32
C VAL A 261 2.30 15.58 -8.98
N ASN A 262 0.99 15.84 -8.85
CA ASN A 262 0.44 17.12 -8.41
C ASN A 262 -0.67 16.89 -7.38
N PRO A 263 -0.40 17.04 -6.07
CA PRO A 263 -1.42 16.90 -5.03
C PRO A 263 -2.59 17.90 -5.13
N LYS A 264 -2.43 18.98 -5.90
CA LYS A 264 -3.48 19.99 -6.15
C LYS A 264 -4.28 19.70 -7.42
N SER A 265 -4.02 18.59 -8.10
CA SER A 265 -4.71 18.23 -9.34
C SER A 265 -6.23 18.13 -9.16
N LYS A 266 -6.98 18.55 -10.17
CA LYS A 266 -8.43 18.41 -10.25
C LYS A 266 -8.83 17.12 -10.96
N PRO A 267 -10.07 16.64 -10.77
CA PRO A 267 -10.57 15.43 -11.44
C PRO A 267 -10.42 15.45 -12.98
N ASP A 268 -10.57 16.63 -13.60
CA ASP A 268 -10.48 16.78 -15.07
C ASP A 268 -9.04 16.69 -15.60
N ASP A 269 -8.02 16.84 -14.74
CA ASP A 269 -6.61 16.76 -15.15
C ASP A 269 -6.25 15.34 -15.62
N ALA A 270 -6.96 14.31 -15.14
CA ALA A 270 -6.79 12.93 -15.58
C ALA A 270 -7.28 12.69 -17.02
N ALA A 271 -8.35 13.39 -17.44
CA ALA A 271 -8.89 13.26 -18.78
C ALA A 271 -7.91 13.82 -19.82
N ALA A 272 -7.30 14.97 -19.53
CA ALA A 272 -6.29 15.57 -20.41
C ALA A 272 -5.05 14.68 -20.58
N VAL A 273 -4.60 14.02 -19.50
CA VAL A 273 -3.48 13.06 -19.58
C VAL A 273 -3.85 11.82 -20.39
N LEU A 274 -5.07 11.31 -20.23
CA LEU A 274 -5.56 10.18 -21.01
C LEU A 274 -5.60 10.49 -22.51
N GLU A 275 -6.06 11.68 -22.89
CA GLU A 275 -6.08 12.14 -24.29
C GLU A 275 -4.68 12.40 -24.86
N ALA A 276 -3.72 12.79 -24.02
CA ALA A 276 -2.32 13.02 -24.40
C ALA A 276 -1.47 11.74 -24.48
N GLY A 277 -2.08 10.56 -24.30
CA GLY A 277 -1.37 9.28 -24.39
C GLY A 277 -0.73 9.05 -25.75
N GLU A 278 0.53 8.67 -25.77
CA GLU A 278 1.27 8.34 -26.99
C GLU A 278 1.22 6.83 -27.24
N GLU A 279 0.92 6.44 -28.48
CA GLU A 279 0.97 5.03 -28.87
C GLU A 279 2.42 4.55 -28.93
N ILE A 280 2.68 3.38 -28.34
CA ILE A 280 3.98 2.73 -28.38
C ILE A 280 3.84 1.22 -28.51
N THR A 281 4.74 0.56 -29.24
CA THR A 281 4.75 -0.90 -29.36
C THR A 281 5.75 -1.51 -28.39
N VAL A 282 5.31 -2.43 -27.54
CA VAL A 282 6.14 -3.16 -26.57
C VAL A 282 5.77 -4.63 -26.66
N MET A 283 6.75 -5.53 -26.80
CA MET A 283 6.51 -6.98 -27.01
C MET A 283 5.59 -7.30 -28.21
N GLY A 284 5.54 -6.42 -29.22
CA GLY A 284 4.62 -6.56 -30.36
C GLY A 284 3.16 -6.24 -30.04
N ILE A 285 2.88 -5.68 -28.87
CA ILE A 285 1.55 -5.22 -28.44
C ILE A 285 1.53 -3.69 -28.46
N THR A 286 0.48 -3.12 -29.04
CA THR A 286 0.20 -1.68 -28.97
C THR A 286 -0.20 -1.31 -27.54
N GLY A 287 0.65 -0.54 -26.87
CA GLY A 287 0.41 0.08 -25.58
C GLY A 287 0.27 1.60 -25.69
N THR A 288 0.05 2.24 -24.54
CA THR A 288 -0.04 3.70 -24.42
C THR A 288 0.94 4.19 -23.37
N ARG A 289 1.70 5.23 -23.71
CA ARG A 289 2.67 5.88 -22.82
C ARG A 289 2.16 7.24 -22.39
N PHE A 290 2.25 7.51 -21.10
CA PHE A 290 1.83 8.76 -20.48
C PHE A 290 3.01 9.39 -19.75
N ARG A 291 3.23 10.69 -19.99
CA ARG A 291 4.26 11.47 -19.29
C ARG A 291 3.59 12.51 -18.41
N LEU A 292 3.77 12.36 -17.11
CA LEU A 292 3.18 13.20 -16.08
C LEU A 292 4.29 13.97 -15.38
N TYR A 293 4.37 15.26 -15.64
CA TYR A 293 5.25 16.19 -14.95
C TYR A 293 4.43 17.05 -13.99
N GLY A 294 4.96 17.30 -12.80
CA GLY A 294 4.33 18.19 -11.82
C GLY A 294 4.35 19.64 -12.27
N GLU A 295 3.89 20.54 -11.40
CA GLU A 295 4.10 21.98 -11.61
C GLU A 295 5.60 22.29 -11.76
N GLU A 296 5.94 23.41 -12.39
CA GLU A 296 7.32 23.86 -12.54
C GLU A 296 8.00 23.98 -11.17
N GLY A 297 9.09 23.22 -10.95
CA GLY A 297 9.74 23.09 -9.64
C GLY A 297 9.19 21.96 -8.74
N GLY A 298 8.30 21.10 -9.25
CA GLY A 298 7.77 19.95 -8.53
C GLY A 298 8.82 18.89 -8.18
N GLU A 299 8.55 18.11 -7.13
CA GLU A 299 9.50 17.12 -6.60
C GLU A 299 9.44 15.76 -7.31
N LYS A 300 8.39 15.50 -8.09
CA LYS A 300 8.11 14.17 -8.66
C LYS A 300 7.57 14.25 -10.08
N ALA A 301 7.99 13.32 -10.92
CA ALA A 301 7.41 13.02 -12.22
C ALA A 301 7.19 11.50 -12.37
N ILE A 302 6.26 11.15 -13.24
CA ILE A 302 5.95 9.77 -13.61
C ILE A 302 5.94 9.66 -15.14
N ASP A 303 6.71 8.73 -15.68
CA ASP A 303 6.57 8.26 -17.06
C ASP A 303 6.11 6.81 -17.00
N VAL A 304 4.99 6.49 -17.62
CA VAL A 304 4.38 5.17 -17.52
C VAL A 304 3.91 4.69 -18.87
N THR A 305 4.35 3.48 -19.24
CA THR A 305 3.85 2.75 -20.39
C THR A 305 2.92 1.64 -19.92
N MET A 306 1.70 1.64 -20.44
CA MET A 306 0.68 0.62 -20.20
C MET A 306 0.57 -0.28 -21.44
N VAL A 307 0.87 -1.57 -21.27
CA VAL A 307 0.76 -2.57 -22.33
C VAL A 307 -0.39 -3.52 -21.99
N PRO A 308 -1.49 -3.53 -22.75
CA PRO A 308 -2.63 -4.40 -22.46
C PRO A 308 -2.24 -5.87 -22.63
N LEU A 309 -2.60 -6.72 -21.67
CA LEU A 309 -2.34 -8.16 -21.70
C LEU A 309 -3.64 -8.95 -21.92
N GLN A 310 -3.50 -10.20 -22.37
CA GLN A 310 -4.64 -11.12 -22.37
C GLN A 310 -5.12 -11.39 -20.94
N GLY A 311 -6.44 -11.43 -20.75
CA GLY A 311 -7.06 -11.62 -19.43
C GLY A 311 -7.46 -10.33 -18.71
N GLY A 312 -7.35 -9.17 -19.36
CA GLY A 312 -7.87 -7.90 -18.83
C GLY A 312 -6.95 -7.18 -17.83
N SER A 313 -5.72 -7.68 -17.63
CA SER A 313 -4.64 -6.97 -16.95
C SER A 313 -3.80 -6.16 -17.93
N SER A 314 -2.93 -5.30 -17.41
CA SER A 314 -1.91 -4.60 -18.18
C SER A 314 -0.54 -4.72 -17.51
N LEU A 315 0.52 -4.77 -18.32
CA LEU A 315 1.88 -4.54 -17.85
C LEU A 315 2.13 -3.03 -17.79
N PHE A 316 2.41 -2.54 -16.59
CA PHE A 316 2.83 -1.17 -16.36
C PHE A 316 4.35 -1.13 -16.23
N ILE A 317 5.01 -0.45 -17.16
CA ILE A 317 6.42 -0.07 -17.07
C ILE A 317 6.47 1.38 -16.63
N LYS A 318 6.79 1.62 -15.37
CA LYS A 318 6.69 2.94 -14.74
C LYS A 318 8.04 3.42 -14.25
N MET A 319 8.48 4.57 -14.75
CA MET A 319 9.56 5.38 -14.22
C MET A 319 9.03 6.43 -13.26
N THR A 320 9.68 6.62 -12.12
CA THR A 320 9.33 7.63 -11.12
C THR A 320 10.59 8.23 -10.51
N GLY A 321 10.64 9.56 -10.41
CA GLY A 321 11.80 10.27 -9.86
C GLY A 321 11.61 11.77 -9.91
N ALA A 322 12.70 12.51 -9.68
CA ALA A 322 12.69 13.97 -9.87
C ALA A 322 12.39 14.32 -11.35
N PRO A 323 11.66 15.40 -11.65
CA PRO A 323 11.29 15.73 -13.04
C PRO A 323 12.47 15.84 -14.01
N ALA A 324 13.58 16.42 -13.56
CA ALA A 324 14.80 16.54 -14.37
C ALA A 324 15.41 15.16 -14.69
N ALA A 325 15.51 14.27 -13.69
CA ALA A 325 15.99 12.90 -13.87
C ALA A 325 15.08 12.07 -14.80
N VAL A 326 13.75 12.13 -14.62
CA VAL A 326 12.80 11.42 -15.49
C VAL A 326 12.88 11.93 -16.93
N LYS A 327 13.01 13.25 -17.12
CA LYS A 327 13.17 13.83 -18.45
C LYS A 327 14.50 13.44 -19.10
N ALA A 328 15.60 13.42 -18.34
CA ALA A 328 16.90 13.01 -18.83
C ALA A 328 16.94 11.51 -19.21
N ALA A 329 16.17 10.67 -18.51
CA ALA A 329 16.10 9.23 -18.74
C ALA A 329 15.02 8.81 -19.78
N ASP A 330 14.25 9.74 -20.35
CA ASP A 330 13.23 9.42 -21.36
C ASP A 330 13.78 8.67 -22.60
N PRO A 331 14.94 9.05 -23.19
CA PRO A 331 15.48 8.31 -24.34
C PRO A 331 15.88 6.88 -23.98
N SER A 332 16.53 6.68 -22.84
CA SER A 332 16.97 5.34 -22.40
C SER A 332 15.81 4.45 -21.97
N LEU A 333 14.74 5.03 -21.40
CA LEU A 333 13.49 4.31 -21.17
C LEU A 333 12.84 3.87 -22.49
N THR A 334 12.85 4.73 -23.51
CA THR A 334 12.31 4.39 -24.83
C THR A 334 13.05 3.22 -25.47
N GLU A 335 14.38 3.23 -25.38
CA GLU A 335 15.22 2.12 -25.82
C GLU A 335 14.90 0.84 -25.05
N PHE A 336 14.86 0.92 -23.71
CA PHE A 336 14.50 -0.21 -22.84
C PHE A 336 13.15 -0.83 -23.21
N LEU A 337 12.11 -0.03 -23.44
CA LEU A 337 10.79 -0.52 -23.84
C LEU A 337 10.85 -1.35 -25.15
N GLY A 338 11.77 -1.01 -26.05
CA GLY A 338 12.00 -1.76 -27.30
C GLY A 338 12.71 -3.10 -27.12
N THR A 339 13.36 -3.35 -25.96
CA THR A 339 14.06 -4.62 -25.68
C THR A 339 13.17 -5.65 -24.99
N ILE A 340 12.06 -5.23 -24.40
CA ILE A 340 11.16 -6.10 -23.63
C ILE A 340 10.49 -7.12 -24.55
N LYS A 341 10.58 -8.40 -24.16
CA LYS A 341 9.97 -9.57 -24.81
C LYS A 341 9.32 -10.47 -23.76
N THR A 342 8.33 -11.26 -24.16
CA THR A 342 7.87 -12.39 -23.34
C THR A 342 9.00 -13.41 -23.23
N ALA A 343 9.20 -13.99 -22.04
CA ALA A 343 10.15 -15.08 -21.90
C ALA A 343 9.64 -16.33 -22.67
N ALA A 344 10.54 -17.10 -23.25
CA ALA A 344 10.24 -18.17 -24.21
C ALA A 344 9.36 -19.34 -23.68
N ASN A 345 8.98 -19.33 -22.40
CA ASN A 345 8.20 -20.37 -21.73
C ASN A 345 6.94 -19.83 -21.00
N GLY A 346 6.52 -18.58 -21.26
CA GLY A 346 5.37 -17.92 -20.60
C GLY A 346 4.14 -17.78 -21.48
#